data_AF-A0A8D2DDL3-F1
#
_entry.id   AF-A0A8D2DDL3-F1
#
_cell.length_a   1.000
_cell.length_b   1.000
_cell.length_c   1.000
_cell.angle_alpha   90.00
_cell.angle_beta   90.00
_cell.angle_gamma   90.00
#
_symmetry.space_group_name_H-M   'P 1'
#
loop_
_entity.id
_entity.type
_entity.pdbx_description
1 polymer ?
#
loop_
_entity_poly.entity_id
_entity_poly.type
_entity_poly.pdbx_seq_one_letter_code
_entity_poly.pdbx_strand_id
1 'polypeptide(L)' 'DFAPPEFTGVGGKPTWQRAIAKWPACKFEEGQDVLARWSDGLFYLGTIKKIKHFETELLHHI' A
#
# COMPACT_ATOMS: atom_id res chain seq x y z
N ASP A 1 19.33 3.97 11.99
CA ASP A 1 20.59 3.65 11.29
C ASP A 1 20.42 2.49 10.31
N PHE A 2 19.82 2.72 9.14
CA PHE A 2 19.75 1.71 8.07
C PHE A 2 20.84 2.01 7.03
N ALA A 3 22.04 1.47 7.25
CA ALA A 3 23.03 1.41 6.19
C ALA A 3 22.65 0.28 5.22
N PRO A 4 22.48 0.53 3.91
CA PRO A 4 22.27 -0.55 2.95
C PRO A 4 23.57 -1.36 2.77
N PRO A 5 23.49 -2.70 2.66
CA PRO A 5 24.66 -3.54 2.49
C PRO A 5 25.28 -3.33 1.08
N GLU A 6 26.61 -3.22 1.03
CA GLU A 6 27.36 -3.08 -0.22
C GLU A 6 27.27 -4.33 -1.10
N PHE A 7 27.17 -4.09 -2.41
CA PHE A 7 26.90 -5.11 -3.42
C PHE A 7 28.20 -5.79 -3.86
N THR A 8 28.66 -6.82 -3.14
CA THR A 8 29.76 -7.67 -3.62
C THR A 8 29.22 -8.62 -4.69
N GLY A 9 29.53 -8.31 -5.95
CA GLY A 9 29.04 -9.04 -7.10
C GLY A 9 29.47 -10.51 -7.14
N VAL A 10 28.49 -11.41 -7.05
CA VAL A 10 28.44 -12.70 -7.75
C VAL A 10 26.96 -13.08 -7.90
N GLY A 11 26.39 -12.97 -9.11
CA GLY A 11 25.25 -13.77 -9.61
C GLY A 11 23.94 -13.91 -8.81
N GLY A 12 23.73 -13.19 -7.71
CA GLY A 12 22.52 -13.25 -6.90
C GLY A 12 21.47 -12.24 -7.36
N LYS A 13 20.21 -12.68 -7.53
CA LYS A 13 19.08 -11.80 -7.83
C LYS A 13 19.05 -10.62 -6.83
N PRO A 14 18.80 -9.38 -7.27
CA PRO A 14 18.81 -8.21 -6.39
C PRO A 14 17.79 -8.40 -5.27
N THR A 15 18.26 -8.36 -4.02
CA THR A 15 17.45 -8.54 -2.82
C THR A 15 16.42 -7.41 -2.59
N TRP A 16 16.39 -6.40 -3.47
CA TRP A 16 15.30 -5.42 -3.61
C TRP A 16 14.02 -6.02 -4.22
N GLN A 17 14.06 -7.23 -4.78
CA GLN A 17 12.87 -8.05 -5.04
C GLN A 17 12.34 -8.73 -3.78
N ARG A 18 12.57 -8.11 -2.60
CA ARG A 18 11.78 -8.37 -1.41
C ARG A 18 10.33 -8.19 -1.81
N ALA A 19 9.61 -9.32 -1.77
CA ALA A 19 8.21 -9.50 -2.09
C ALA A 19 7.50 -8.17 -2.21
N ILE A 20 6.95 -7.89 -3.39
CA ILE A 20 5.89 -6.90 -3.55
C ILE A 20 4.91 -7.28 -2.45
N ALA A 21 4.99 -6.58 -1.31
CA ALA A 21 4.19 -6.91 -0.16
C ALA A 21 2.81 -6.65 -0.70
N LYS A 22 2.08 -7.72 -1.06
CA LYS A 22 0.68 -7.63 -1.45
C LYS A 22 0.09 -6.76 -0.36
N TRP A 23 -0.26 -5.52 -0.72
CA TRP A 23 -0.81 -4.60 0.26
C TRP A 23 -1.91 -5.40 0.95
N PRO A 24 -1.93 -5.46 2.29
CA PRO A 24 -3.01 -6.16 2.97
C PRO A 24 -4.26 -5.58 2.34
N ALA A 25 -5.01 -6.42 1.62
CA ALA A 25 -6.20 -5.94 0.95
C ALA A 25 -7.04 -5.35 2.07
N CYS A 26 -7.09 -4.03 2.16
CA CYS A 26 -7.80 -3.37 3.23
C CYS A 26 -9.26 -3.65 2.92
N LYS A 27 -9.79 -4.72 3.55
CA LYS A 27 -11.17 -5.17 3.41
C LYS A 27 -12.01 -4.22 4.23
N PHE A 28 -12.23 -3.02 3.69
CA PHE A 28 -13.26 -2.15 4.20
C PHE A 28 -14.62 -2.77 3.84
N GLU A 29 -15.64 -2.51 4.65
CA GLU A 29 -17.02 -2.94 4.38
C GLU A 29 -17.95 -1.72 4.28
N GLU A 30 -19.00 -1.84 3.47
CA GLU A 30 -20.06 -0.82 3.42
C GLU A 30 -20.80 -0.81 4.76
N GLY A 31 -21.02 0.38 5.32
CA GLY A 31 -21.59 0.54 6.66
C GLY A 31 -20.57 0.56 7.80
N GLN A 32 -19.26 0.39 7.54
CA GLN A 32 -18.24 0.52 8.57
C GLN A 32 -17.99 1.99 8.93
N ASP A 33 -17.94 2.30 10.23
CA ASP A 33 -17.57 3.63 10.72
C ASP A 33 -16.05 3.81 10.71
N VAL A 34 -15.60 4.94 10.14
CA VAL A 34 -14.19 5.27 9.96
C VAL A 34 -13.92 6.74 10.28
N LEU A 35 -12.66 7.03 10.57
CA LEU A 35 -12.16 8.39 10.74
C LEU A 35 -11.46 8.85 9.45
N ALA A 36 -12.10 9.72 8.70
CA ALA A 36 -11.56 10.30 7.47
C ALA A 36 -10.67 11.51 7.80
N ARG A 37 -9.46 11.55 7.22
CA ARG A 37 -8.55 12.70 7.37
C ARG A 37 -8.90 13.79 6.34
N TRP A 38 -9.15 15.00 6.81
CA TRP A 38 -9.32 16.18 5.93
C TRP A 38 -7.99 16.90 5.71
N SER A 39 -7.95 17.79 4.71
CA SER A 39 -6.83 18.71 4.46
C SER A 39 -6.44 19.57 5.66
N ASP A 40 -7.35 19.76 6.63
CA ASP A 40 -7.11 20.54 7.85
C ASP A 40 -6.33 19.75 8.91
N GLY A 41 -6.00 18.49 8.62
CA GLY A 41 -5.28 17.59 9.54
C GLY A 41 -6.16 16.94 10.61
N LEU A 42 -7.44 17.33 10.69
CA LEU A 42 -8.42 16.75 11.60
C LEU A 42 -9.08 15.48 11.02
N PHE A 43 -9.55 14.64 11.93
CA PHE A 43 -10.27 13.42 11.61
C PHE A 43 -11.78 13.61 11.80
N TYR A 44 -12.55 13.18 10.81
CA TYR A 44 -13.99 13.27 10.78
C TYR A 44 -14.60 11.88 10.79
N LEU A 45 -15.55 11.66 11.69
CA LEU A 45 -16.32 10.41 11.72
C LEU A 45 -17.20 10.34 10.48
N GLY A 46 -17.13 9.23 9.76
CA GLY A 46 -17.98 8.97 8.60
C GLY A 46 -18.18 7.48 8.41
N THR A 47 -19.34 7.13 7.85
CA THR A 47 -19.67 5.75 7.52
C THR A 47 -19.34 5.50 6.05
N ILE A 48 -18.66 4.38 5.77
CA ILE A 48 -18.30 3.98 4.40
C ILE A 48 -19.58 3.70 3.61
N LYS A 49 -19.89 4.54 2.63
CA LYS A 49 -21.04 4.34 1.73
C LYS A 49 -20.73 3.47 0.52
N LYS A 50 -19.48 3.48 0.05
CA LYS A 50 -19.05 2.76 -1.15
C LYS A 50 -17.53 2.64 -1.17
N ILE A 51 -17.03 1.50 -1.62
CA ILE A 51 -15.60 1.25 -1.77
C ILE A 51 -15.29 1.14 -3.26
N LYS A 52 -14.32 1.92 -3.72
CA LYS A 52 -13.79 1.81 -5.08
C LYS A 52 -12.45 1.10 -5.02
N HIS A 53 -12.40 -0.11 -5.56
CA HIS A 53 -11.13 -0.78 -5.79
C HIS A 53 -10.52 -0.18 -7.05
N PHE A 54 -9.49 0.63 -6.87
CA PHE A 54 -8.57 0.94 -7.97
C PHE A 54 -7.61 -0.25 -8.05
N GLU A 55 -8.06 -1.31 -8.72
CA GLU A 55 -7.14 -2.36 -9.13
C GLU A 55 -6.08 -1.67 -9.99
N THR A 56 -4.82 -1.85 -9.62
CA THR A 56 -3.67 -1.31 -10.33
C THR A 56 -3.59 -1.95 -11.71
N GLU A 57 -4.36 -1.41 -12.66
CA GLU A 57 -4.26 -1.67 -14.11
C GLU A 57 -2.87 -1.30 -14.67
N LEU A 58 -1.96 -0.79 -13.83
CA LEU A 58 -0.59 -0.45 -14.18
C LEU A 58 0.39 -1.64 -14.11
N LEU A 59 -0.04 -2.83 -13.69
CA LEU A 59 0.85 -4.00 -13.61
C LEU A 59 0.76 -4.98 -14.80
N HIS A 60 -0.16 -4.78 -15.76
CA HIS A 60 -0.33 -5.68 -16.91
C HIS A 60 0.32 -5.21 -18.22
N HIS A 61 1.09 -4.11 -18.21
CA HIS A 61 1.72 -3.58 -19.42
C HIS A 61 3.18 -3.11 -19.23
N ILE A 62 4.01 -3.89 -18.55
CA ILE A 62 5.48 -3.78 -18.61
C ILE A 62 6.08 -5.18 -18.76
#